data_AF-A0A976Q801-F1
#
_entry.id   AF-A0A976Q801-F1
#
_cell.length_a   1.000
_cell.length_b   1.000
_cell.length_c   1.000
_cell.angle_alpha   90.00
_cell.angle_beta   90.00
_cell.angle_gamma   90.00
#
_symmetry.space_group_name_H-M   'P 1'
#
loop_
_entity.id
_entity.type
_entity.pdbx_description
1 polymer ?
#
loop_
_entity_poly.entity_id
_entity_poly.type
_entity_poly.pdbx_seq_one_letter_code
_entity_poly.pdbx_strand_id
1 'polypeptide(L)'
;KLVTAKGRSRRVRIVYEITTNGEKSFNKNAALAGPESWEDEGFEVRFAFFSPTPTANRLRILEGRLRRLREKSEVLHDEIERGTVGLDKYLIEWRRHTLESVDREITWLEEMITTERKSK
;
A
#
# COMPACT_ATOMS: atom_id res chain seq x y z
N LYS A 1 5.34 -21.80 54.81
CA LYS A 1 6.25 -22.56 53.90
C LYS A 1 5.83 -22.26 52.47
N LEU A 2 6.60 -21.42 51.78
CA LEU A 2 6.34 -21.06 50.38
C LEU A 2 6.92 -22.15 49.49
N VAL A 3 6.08 -22.84 48.73
CA VAL A 3 6.52 -23.77 47.69
C VAL A 3 6.59 -22.97 46.39
N THR A 4 7.79 -22.52 46.04
CA THR A 4 8.08 -21.89 44.76
C THR A 4 8.27 -22.97 43.71
N ALA A 5 7.33 -23.10 42.78
CA ALA A 5 7.57 -23.82 41.54
C ALA A 5 8.63 -23.06 40.72
N LYS A 6 9.74 -23.72 40.41
CA LYS A 6 10.83 -23.22 39.56
C LYS A 6 10.34 -23.19 38.10
N GLY A 7 9.62 -22.12 37.73
CA GLY A 7 9.08 -21.92 36.37
C GLY A 7 9.72 -20.71 35.70
N ARG A 8 10.23 -20.91 34.47
CA ARG A 8 10.84 -19.91 33.56
C ARG A 8 10.35 -18.48 33.80
N SER A 9 11.29 -17.55 33.98
CA SER A 9 11.06 -16.09 33.96
C SER A 9 10.08 -15.72 32.83
N ARG A 10 8.82 -15.43 33.17
CA ARG A 10 7.85 -14.90 32.21
C ARG A 10 8.25 -13.47 31.92
N ARG A 11 8.80 -13.22 30.72
CA ARG A 11 8.93 -11.85 30.20
C ARG A 11 7.57 -11.17 30.36
N VAL A 12 7.54 -10.06 31.10
CA VAL A 12 6.35 -9.22 31.21
C VAL A 12 6.05 -8.67 29.82
N ARG A 13 4.84 -8.90 29.31
CA ARG A 13 4.39 -8.37 28.02
C ARG A 13 3.68 -7.05 28.28
N ILE A 14 4.14 -5.99 27.64
CA ILE A 14 3.40 -4.73 27.57
C ILE A 14 2.44 -4.84 26.38
N VAL A 15 1.15 -4.64 26.64
CA VAL A 15 0.08 -4.66 25.62
C VAL A 15 -0.51 -3.26 25.58
N TYR A 16 -0.67 -2.71 24.38
CA TYR A 16 -1.30 -1.42 24.16
C TYR A 16 -2.71 -1.64 23.59
N GLU A 17 -3.66 -0.85 24.07
CA GLU A 17 -5.03 -0.81 23.58
C GLU A 17 -5.34 0.61 23.12
N ILE A 18 -6.10 0.74 22.02
CA ILE A 18 -6.49 2.05 21.50
C ILE A 18 -7.48 2.70 22.46
N THR A 19 -7.27 3.99 22.74
CA THR A 19 -8.22 4.77 23.55
C THR A 19 -9.35 5.31 22.67
N THR A 20 -10.48 5.71 23.26
CA THR A 20 -11.57 6.38 22.52
C THR A 20 -11.09 7.66 21.79
N ASN A 21 -10.13 8.39 22.38
CA ASN A 21 -9.52 9.55 21.73
C ASN A 21 -8.62 9.13 20.54
N GLY A 22 -7.92 8.00 20.68
CA GLY A 22 -7.14 7.38 19.61
C GLY A 22 -8.03 6.97 18.45
N GLU A 23 -9.17 6.34 18.72
CA GLU A 23 -10.14 5.91 17.70
C GLU A 23 -10.71 7.11 16.92
N LYS A 24 -11.12 8.18 17.61
CA LYS A 24 -11.57 9.42 16.94
C LYS A 24 -10.49 10.02 16.05
N SER A 25 -9.24 10.05 16.54
CA SER A 25 -8.11 10.58 15.78
C SER A 25 -7.79 9.72 14.56
N PHE A 26 -7.85 8.39 14.72
CA PHE A 26 -7.68 7.44 13.65
C PHE A 26 -8.75 7.63 12.56
N ASN A 27 -10.03 7.67 12.93
CA ASN A 27 -11.12 7.86 11.98
C ASN A 27 -11.01 9.18 11.23
N LYS A 28 -10.61 10.26 11.92
CA LYS A 28 -10.33 11.55 11.26
C LYS A 28 -9.22 11.43 10.22
N ASN A 29 -8.11 10.76 10.56
CA ASN A 29 -6.99 10.58 9.64
C ASN A 29 -7.33 9.66 8.47
N ALA A 30 -8.06 8.57 8.72
CA ALA A 30 -8.55 7.64 7.70
C ALA A 30 -9.49 8.33 6.70
N ALA A 31 -10.24 9.32 7.16
CA ALA A 31 -11.09 10.14 6.30
C ALA A 31 -10.32 11.18 5.44
N LEU A 32 -9.03 11.41 5.69
CA LEU A 32 -8.21 12.25 4.84
C LEU A 32 -7.67 11.43 3.67
N ALA A 33 -7.86 11.94 2.46
CA ALA A 33 -7.15 11.45 1.28
C ALA A 33 -6.35 12.63 0.70
N GLY A 34 -5.04 12.51 0.68
CA GLY A 34 -4.13 13.51 0.12
C GLY A 34 -3.08 12.82 -0.73
N PRO A 35 -2.21 13.57 -1.42
CA PRO A 35 -1.13 13.00 -2.24
C PRO A 35 -0.36 11.88 -1.56
N GLU A 36 -0.06 12.04 -0.27
CA GLU A 36 0.64 11.06 0.58
C GLU A 36 -0.08 9.70 0.68
N SER A 37 -1.38 9.66 0.40
CA SER A 37 -2.22 8.47 0.57
C SER A 37 -2.12 7.49 -0.61
N TRP A 38 -1.51 7.88 -1.73
CA TRP A 38 -1.37 7.04 -2.93
C TRP A 38 0.06 7.02 -3.49
N GLU A 39 1.03 7.53 -2.73
CA GLU A 39 2.46 7.33 -3.03
C GLU A 39 2.91 5.92 -2.60
N ASP A 40 4.07 5.49 -3.09
CA ASP A 40 4.61 4.14 -2.89
C ASP A 40 4.66 3.74 -1.40
N GLU A 41 5.05 4.64 -0.51
CA GLU A 41 5.15 4.35 0.93
C GLU A 41 3.79 4.37 1.66
N GLY A 42 2.86 5.22 1.23
CA GLY A 42 1.61 5.49 1.96
C GLY A 42 0.44 4.61 1.54
N PHE A 43 0.44 4.11 0.31
CA PHE A 43 -0.72 3.41 -0.26
C PHE A 43 -1.08 2.13 0.49
N GLU A 44 -0.11 1.27 0.79
CA GLU A 44 -0.36 -0.04 1.42
C GLU A 44 -1.01 0.11 2.81
N VAL A 45 -0.53 1.09 3.60
CA VAL A 45 -1.09 1.38 4.92
C VAL A 45 -2.53 1.88 4.79
N ARG A 46 -2.81 2.77 3.83
CA ARG A 46 -4.17 3.25 3.57
C ARG A 46 -5.08 2.10 3.16
N PHE A 47 -4.61 1.25 2.25
CA PHE A 47 -5.35 0.09 1.75
C PHE A 47 -5.74 -0.87 2.88
N ALA A 48 -4.83 -1.15 3.82
CA ALA A 48 -5.11 -1.99 4.98
C ALA A 48 -6.27 -1.48 5.86
N PHE A 49 -6.57 -0.18 5.82
CA PHE A 49 -7.64 0.47 6.57
C PHE A 49 -8.80 0.95 5.69
N PHE A 50 -9.04 0.31 4.54
CA PHE A 50 -10.19 0.62 3.71
C PHE A 50 -11.53 0.30 4.37
N SER A 51 -11.62 -0.74 5.20
CA SER A 51 -12.85 -1.11 5.90
C SER A 51 -13.49 0.08 6.68
N PRO A 52 -12.74 0.84 7.52
CA PRO A 52 -13.27 2.03 8.18
C PRO A 52 -13.27 3.32 7.33
N THR A 53 -12.74 3.30 6.10
CA THR A 53 -12.60 4.50 5.26
C THR A 53 -13.84 4.66 4.35
N PRO A 54 -14.45 5.85 4.21
CA PRO A 54 -15.60 6.06 3.32
C PRO A 54 -15.31 5.70 1.85
N THR A 55 -16.30 5.13 1.13
CA THR A 55 -16.18 4.71 -0.28
C THR A 55 -15.59 5.78 -1.20
N ALA A 56 -16.04 7.04 -1.06
CA ALA A 56 -15.54 8.15 -1.88
C ALA A 56 -14.03 8.38 -1.69
N ASN A 57 -13.51 8.19 -0.47
CA ASN A 57 -12.09 8.33 -0.19
C ASN A 57 -11.30 7.13 -0.69
N ARG A 58 -11.82 5.90 -0.54
CA ARG A 58 -11.20 4.69 -1.10
C ARG A 58 -11.01 4.83 -2.61
N LEU A 59 -12.06 5.23 -3.33
CA LEU A 59 -12.01 5.48 -4.76
C LEU A 59 -10.96 6.54 -5.12
N ARG A 60 -10.93 7.66 -4.38
CA ARG A 60 -9.94 8.72 -4.64
C ARG A 60 -8.50 8.24 -4.45
N ILE A 61 -8.24 7.41 -3.43
CA ILE A 61 -6.93 6.82 -3.19
C ILE A 61 -6.54 5.86 -4.32
N LEU A 62 -7.46 4.96 -4.71
CA LEU A 62 -7.23 4.01 -5.81
C LEU A 62 -6.96 4.72 -7.15
N GLU A 63 -7.76 5.74 -7.48
CA GLU A 63 -7.60 6.52 -8.71
C GLU A 63 -6.30 7.34 -8.72
N GLY A 64 -5.90 7.88 -7.55
CA GLY A 64 -4.62 8.55 -7.38
C GLY A 64 -3.44 7.60 -7.62
N ARG A 65 -3.52 6.38 -7.07
CA ARG A 65 -2.50 5.33 -7.24
C ARG A 65 -2.39 4.90 -8.69
N LEU A 66 -3.53 4.65 -9.34
CA LEU A 66 -3.60 4.26 -10.75
C LEU A 66 -2.92 5.30 -11.66
N ARG A 67 -3.16 6.59 -11.42
CA ARG A 67 -2.52 7.67 -12.18
C ARG A 67 -0.99 7.63 -12.04
N ARG A 68 -0.48 7.56 -10.81
CA ARG A 68 0.96 7.49 -10.51
C ARG A 68 1.62 6.28 -11.18
N LEU A 69 0.97 5.12 -11.14
CA LEU A 69 1.53 3.91 -11.73
C LEU A 69 1.52 3.95 -13.25
N ARG A 70 0.50 4.53 -13.88
CA ARG A 70 0.48 4.73 -15.34
C ARG A 70 1.63 5.64 -15.79
N GLU A 71 1.81 6.78 -15.12
CA GLU A 71 2.95 7.67 -15.37
C GLU A 71 4.30 6.93 -15.22
N LYS A 72 4.44 6.08 -14.19
CA LYS A 72 5.64 5.26 -13.95
C LYS A 72 5.84 4.18 -15.02
N SER A 73 4.76 3.52 -15.47
CA SER A 73 4.79 2.52 -16.53
C SER A 73 5.25 3.13 -17.86
N GLU A 74 4.70 4.29 -18.23
CA GLU A 74 5.11 5.04 -19.43
C GLU A 74 6.62 5.36 -19.42
N VAL A 75 7.14 5.88 -18.30
CA VAL A 75 8.58 6.16 -18.16
C VAL A 75 9.44 4.89 -18.28
N LEU A 76 9.05 3.80 -17.63
CA LEU A 76 9.79 2.53 -17.68
C LEU A 76 9.77 1.90 -19.08
N HIS A 77 8.64 1.99 -19.78
CA HIS A 77 8.47 1.53 -21.14
C HIS A 77 9.44 2.28 -22.08
N ASP A 78 9.39 3.61 -22.02
CA ASP A 78 10.29 4.52 -22.74
C ASP A 78 11.79 4.21 -22.47
N GLU A 79 12.15 3.92 -21.23
CA GLU A 79 13.53 3.58 -20.84
C GLU A 79 14.00 2.24 -21.41
N ILE A 80 13.10 1.28 -21.59
CA ILE A 80 13.38 -0.02 -22.20
C ILE A 80 13.50 0.13 -23.73
N GLU A 81 12.57 0.88 -24.35
CA GLU A 81 12.54 1.10 -25.80
C GLU A 81 13.71 1.91 -26.33
N ARG A 82 14.14 2.95 -25.60
CA ARG A 82 15.26 3.82 -26.02
C ARG A 82 16.60 3.09 -26.11
N GLY A 83 16.66 1.81 -25.77
CA GLY A 83 17.78 0.94 -26.11
C GLY A 83 19.00 1.35 -25.30
N THR A 84 19.23 0.62 -24.22
CA THR A 84 20.37 0.84 -23.35
C THR A 84 21.65 0.31 -23.99
N VAL A 85 22.16 1.02 -24.99
CA VAL A 85 23.43 0.71 -25.65
C VAL A 85 24.52 0.66 -24.58
N GLY A 86 24.97 -0.54 -24.24
CA GLY A 86 26.00 -0.80 -23.22
C GLY A 86 25.50 -1.14 -21.82
N LEU A 87 24.21 -1.37 -21.57
CA LEU A 87 23.76 -1.93 -20.28
C LEU A 87 23.95 -3.45 -20.20
N ASP A 88 24.25 -3.92 -18.98
CA ASP A 88 24.27 -5.33 -18.63
C ASP A 88 22.89 -5.98 -18.81
N LYS A 89 22.88 -7.21 -19.36
CA LYS A 89 21.71 -8.06 -19.57
C LYS A 89 20.83 -8.14 -18.32
N TYR A 90 21.43 -8.33 -17.15
CA TYR A 90 20.66 -8.49 -15.90
C TYR A 90 19.92 -7.22 -15.49
N LEU A 91 20.46 -6.04 -15.81
CA LEU A 91 19.81 -4.78 -15.50
C LEU A 91 18.59 -4.54 -16.41
N ILE A 92 18.64 -5.00 -17.67
CA ILE A 92 17.48 -4.98 -18.57
C ILE A 92 16.38 -5.91 -18.06
N GLU A 93 16.73 -7.14 -17.65
CA GLU A 93 15.75 -8.07 -17.08
C GLU A 93 15.10 -7.53 -15.81
N TRP A 94 15.88 -6.86 -14.95
CA TRP A 94 15.34 -6.18 -13.76
C TRP A 94 14.34 -5.08 -14.12
N ARG A 95 14.63 -4.25 -15.13
CA ARG A 95 13.70 -3.20 -15.60
C ARG A 95 12.42 -3.82 -16.17
N ARG A 96 12.55 -4.88 -16.98
CA ARG A 96 11.40 -5.61 -17.53
C ARG A 96 10.51 -6.19 -16.43
N HIS A 97 11.10 -6.82 -15.42
CA HIS A 97 10.37 -7.33 -14.25
C HIS A 97 9.66 -6.21 -13.48
N THR A 98 10.33 -5.06 -13.31
CA THR A 98 9.75 -3.89 -12.65
C THR A 98 8.53 -3.37 -13.42
N LEU A 99 8.65 -3.21 -14.74
CA LEU A 99 7.53 -2.80 -15.60
C LEU A 99 6.35 -3.78 -15.51
N GLU A 100 6.64 -5.08 -15.60
CA GLU A 100 5.61 -6.13 -15.51
C GLU A 100 4.88 -6.11 -14.15
N SER A 101 5.59 -5.83 -13.06
CA SER A 101 4.98 -5.65 -11.73
C SER A 101 4.04 -4.43 -11.70
N VAL A 102 4.44 -3.31 -12.30
CA VAL A 102 3.63 -2.08 -12.37
C VAL A 102 2.37 -2.32 -13.21
N ASP A 103 2.49 -2.96 -14.37
CA ASP A 103 1.36 -3.23 -15.27
C ASP A 103 0.33 -4.18 -14.64
N ARG A 104 0.79 -5.18 -13.88
CA ARG A 104 -0.09 -6.04 -13.08
C ARG A 104 -0.82 -5.26 -11.99
N GLU A 105 -0.12 -4.36 -11.29
CA GLU A 105 -0.75 -3.52 -10.26
C GLU A 105 -1.78 -2.56 -10.88
N ILE A 106 -1.51 -1.97 -12.05
CA ILE A 106 -2.46 -1.16 -12.82
C ILE A 106 -3.73 -1.95 -13.12
N THR A 107 -3.59 -3.15 -13.69
CA THR A 107 -4.73 -4.02 -14.02
C THR A 107 -5.57 -4.33 -12.78
N TRP A 108 -4.90 -4.72 -11.69
CA TRP A 108 -5.56 -5.00 -10.43
C TRP A 108 -6.32 -3.77 -9.87
N LEU A 109 -5.75 -2.57 -9.95
CA LEU A 109 -6.41 -1.35 -9.50
C LEU A 109 -7.64 -1.00 -10.34
N GLU A 110 -7.59 -1.20 -11.66
CA GLU A 110 -8.74 -0.97 -12.54
C GLU A 110 -9.92 -1.88 -12.19
N GLU A 111 -9.64 -3.16 -11.94
CA GLU A 111 -10.63 -4.13 -11.47
C GLU A 111 -11.18 -3.75 -10.08
N MET A 112 -10.31 -3.35 -9.17
CA MET A 112 -10.68 -2.93 -7.81
C MET A 112 -11.57 -1.70 -7.84
N ILE A 113 -11.20 -0.66 -8.59
CA ILE A 113 -12.03 0.56 -8.77
C ILE A 113 -13.39 0.20 -9.36
N THR A 114 -13.43 -0.69 -10.34
CA THR A 114 -14.67 -1.14 -10.96
C THR A 114 -15.57 -1.85 -9.95
N THR A 115 -15.01 -2.71 -9.12
CA THR A 115 -15.72 -3.44 -8.06
C THR A 115 -16.23 -2.48 -6.99
N GLU A 116 -15.38 -1.56 -6.55
CA GLU A 116 -15.68 -0.57 -5.53
C GLU A 116 -16.82 0.37 -5.95
N ARG A 117 -16.87 0.76 -7.24
CA ARG A 117 -17.98 1.56 -7.80
C ARG A 117 -19.31 0.81 -7.84
N LYS A 118 -19.28 -0.52 -7.99
CA LYS A 118 -20.47 -1.37 -8.04
C LYS A 118 -21.02 -1.72 -6.65
N SER A 119 -20.18 -1.73 -5.63
CA SER A 119 -20.51 -2.10 -4.24
C SER A 119 -21.32 -1.04 -3.49
N LYS A 120 -22.23 -0.34 -4.17
CA LYS A 120 -23.00 0.78 -3.62
C LYS A 120 -24.00 0.36 -2.56
#